data_AF-S8DH21-F1
#
_entry.id   AF-S8DH21-F1
#
_cell.length_a   1.000
_cell.length_b   1.000
_cell.length_c   1.000
_cell.angle_alpha   90.00
_cell.angle_beta   90.00
_cell.angle_gamma   90.00
#
_symmetry.space_group_name_H-M   'P 1'
#
loop_
_entity.id
_entity.type
_entity.pdbx_description
1 polymer ?
#
loop_
_entity_poly.entity_id
_entity_poly.type
_entity_poly.pdbx_seq_one_letter_code
_entity_poly.pdbx_strand_id
1 'polypeptide(L)'
;NCIDLSSSDIESSVTLLKQACLDSGFFYVINHGIEEAFMEDVFYQSKRFFSLSTDEKMKLLKNEKHRGYTPIFDETLDREHQINGDYKEGYYIGIEVSESDPDAKHAFYGPNRWPSSDILPGWRETMERYHREALSVARAVSRLMALALGLNAEFFDQPQILAKPIALLRLLHYEGRVSEPDKGIYGAGAHSDYGLITLLATDNVPGLQICRNKEAFPQKWEDVPPLK
;
A
#
# COMPACT_ATOMS: atom_id res chain seq x y z
N ASN A 1 2.45 12.82 14.26
CA ASN A 1 3.21 11.66 14.80
C ASN A 1 4.14 11.17 13.71
N CYS A 2 5.45 11.46 13.82
CA CYS A 2 6.47 11.00 12.88
C CYS A 2 7.41 10.05 13.61
N ILE A 3 7.59 8.84 13.07
CA ILE A 3 8.48 7.80 13.60
C ILE A 3 9.74 7.80 12.74
N ASP A 4 10.87 8.17 13.35
CA ASP A 4 12.17 8.25 12.69
C ASP A 4 12.89 6.89 12.75
N LEU A 5 13.03 6.20 11.61
CA LEU A 5 13.69 4.89 11.56
C LEU A 5 15.22 4.97 11.62
N SER A 6 15.80 6.16 11.52
CA SER A 6 17.24 6.40 11.69
C SER A 6 17.62 6.79 13.12
N SER A 7 16.64 6.98 14.00
CA SER A 7 16.85 7.36 15.39
C SER A 7 17.69 6.32 16.14
N SER A 8 18.73 6.77 16.84
CA SER A 8 19.48 5.92 17.77
C SER A 8 18.73 5.66 19.09
N ASP A 9 17.69 6.45 19.39
CA ASP A 9 16.84 6.27 20.56
C ASP A 9 15.61 5.42 20.19
N ILE A 10 15.82 4.10 20.29
CA ILE A 10 14.80 3.10 19.96
C ILE A 10 13.63 3.17 20.96
N GLU A 11 13.89 3.41 22.25
CA GLU A 11 12.84 3.44 23.28
C GLU A 11 11.86 4.60 23.08
N SER A 12 12.37 5.78 22.74
CA SER A 12 11.53 6.91 22.35
C SER A 12 10.72 6.60 21.09
N SER A 13 11.32 5.96 20.08
CA SER A 13 10.64 5.58 18.84
C SER A 13 9.52 4.56 19.08
N VAL A 14 9.78 3.56 19.94
CA VAL A 14 8.81 2.55 20.38
C VAL A 14 7.65 3.20 21.13
N THR A 15 7.94 4.13 22.05
CA THR A 15 6.92 4.85 22.82
C THR A 15 6.03 5.69 21.92
N LEU A 16 6.61 6.46 21.00
CA LEU A 16 5.87 7.28 20.04
C LEU A 16 5.00 6.44 19.10
N LEU A 17 5.54 5.33 18.59
CA LEU A 17 4.79 4.42 17.73
C LEU A 17 3.62 3.82 18.49
N LYS A 18 3.84 3.32 19.71
CA LYS A 18 2.78 2.76 20.56
C LYS A 18 1.66 3.76 20.78
N GLN A 19 2.02 5.00 21.12
CA GLN A 19 1.06 6.07 21.34
C GLN A 19 0.25 6.37 20.06
N ALA A 20 0.92 6.49 18.91
CA ALA A 20 0.25 6.76 17.64
C ALA A 20 -0.73 5.65 17.23
N CYS A 21 -0.34 4.39 17.45
CA CYS A 21 -1.20 3.22 17.23
C CYS A 21 -2.46 3.25 18.12
N LEU A 22 -2.32 3.60 19.40
CA LEU A 22 -3.45 3.66 20.34
C LEU A 22 -4.37 4.87 20.10
N ASP A 23 -3.83 5.99 19.63
CA ASP A 23 -4.60 7.23 19.45
C ASP A 23 -5.37 7.29 18.13
N SER A 24 -4.72 6.87 17.04
CA SER A 24 -5.24 7.08 15.68
C SER A 24 -5.08 5.88 14.77
N GLY A 25 -4.21 4.92 15.11
CA GLY A 25 -3.85 3.83 14.21
C GLY A 25 -3.06 4.27 12.97
N PHE A 26 -2.63 5.54 12.90
CA PHE A 26 -1.97 6.13 11.74
C PHE A 26 -0.80 7.02 12.16
N PHE A 27 0.31 6.95 11.42
CA PHE A 27 1.50 7.77 11.68
C PHE A 27 2.36 7.89 10.43
N TYR A 28 3.21 8.91 10.40
CA TYR A 28 4.23 9.06 9.38
C TYR A 28 5.48 8.29 9.79
N VAL A 29 6.16 7.73 8.81
CA VAL A 29 7.49 7.14 8.97
C VAL A 29 8.46 8.01 8.18
N ILE A 30 9.51 8.51 8.84
CA ILE A 30 10.52 9.39 8.23
C ILE A 30 11.89 8.74 8.32
N ASN A 31 12.83 9.22 7.50
CA ASN A 31 14.20 8.71 7.45
C ASN A 31 14.24 7.17 7.26
N HIS A 32 13.31 6.63 6.47
CA HIS A 32 13.15 5.19 6.24
C HIS A 32 14.21 4.59 5.29
N GLY A 33 15.07 5.42 4.71
CA GLY A 33 16.21 4.98 3.90
C GLY A 33 15.92 4.72 2.42
N ILE A 34 14.72 5.02 1.93
CA ILE A 34 14.42 5.02 0.49
C ILE A 34 14.74 6.41 -0.04
N GLU A 35 15.56 6.48 -1.09
CA GLU A 35 16.01 7.75 -1.67
C GLU A 35 14.85 8.53 -2.30
N GLU A 36 14.75 9.84 -2.04
CA GLU A 36 13.67 10.69 -2.60
C GLU A 36 13.65 10.62 -4.13
N ALA A 37 14.81 10.70 -4.78
CA ALA A 37 14.93 10.60 -6.23
C ALA A 37 14.41 9.25 -6.78
N PHE A 38 14.56 8.16 -6.00
CA PHE A 38 14.00 6.87 -6.39
C PHE A 38 12.48 6.82 -6.20
N MET A 39 11.94 7.42 -5.14
CA MET A 39 10.48 7.58 -4.97
C MET A 39 9.87 8.38 -6.12
N GLU A 40 10.54 9.43 -6.60
CA GLU A 40 10.11 10.19 -7.78
C GLU A 40 10.06 9.32 -9.04
N ASP A 41 11.06 8.45 -9.27
CA ASP A 41 11.03 7.48 -10.38
C ASP A 41 9.88 6.48 -10.22
N VAL A 42 9.63 5.96 -9.00
CA VAL A 42 8.50 5.05 -8.74
C VAL A 42 7.17 5.68 -9.15
N PHE A 43 6.89 6.92 -8.72
CA PHE A 43 5.66 7.61 -9.12
C PHE A 43 5.64 7.95 -10.62
N TYR A 44 6.78 8.31 -11.20
CA TYR A 44 6.90 8.53 -12.65
C TYR A 44 6.55 7.26 -13.44
N GLN A 45 7.11 6.12 -13.08
CA GLN A 45 6.80 4.83 -13.72
C GLN A 45 5.35 4.41 -13.51
N SER A 46 4.80 4.63 -12.31
CA SER A 46 3.38 4.39 -12.03
C SER A 46 2.48 5.20 -12.97
N LYS A 47 2.75 6.51 -13.11
CA LYS A 47 2.03 7.40 -14.02
C LYS A 47 2.14 6.96 -15.47
N ARG A 48 3.33 6.52 -15.93
CA ARG A 48 3.51 5.99 -17.29
C ARG A 48 2.61 4.80 -17.56
N PHE A 49 2.45 3.89 -16.61
CA PHE A 49 1.53 2.76 -16.74
C PHE A 49 0.08 3.22 -16.86
N PHE A 50 -0.40 4.08 -15.97
CA PHE A 50 -1.80 4.52 -16.00
C PHE A 50 -2.13 5.41 -17.21
N SER A 51 -1.11 6.01 -17.85
CA SER A 51 -1.22 6.76 -19.11
C SER A 51 -1.31 5.89 -20.37
N LEU A 52 -1.14 4.56 -20.27
CA LEU A 52 -1.36 3.65 -21.39
C LEU A 52 -2.83 3.65 -21.82
N SER A 53 -3.09 3.23 -23.07
CA SER A 53 -4.47 3.03 -23.52
C SER A 53 -5.16 1.96 -22.66
N THR A 54 -6.48 2.07 -22.53
CA THR A 54 -7.29 1.08 -21.83
C THR A 54 -7.03 -0.33 -22.36
N ASP A 55 -6.91 -0.51 -23.68
CA ASP A 55 -6.64 -1.81 -24.29
C ASP A 55 -5.33 -2.43 -23.81
N GLU A 56 -4.25 -1.64 -23.69
CA GLU A 56 -2.98 -2.16 -23.16
C GLU A 56 -3.07 -2.51 -21.68
N LYS A 57 -3.75 -1.68 -20.86
CA LYS A 57 -3.97 -1.97 -19.44
C LYS A 57 -4.81 -3.25 -19.24
N MET A 58 -5.85 -3.44 -20.06
CA MET A 58 -6.75 -4.59 -19.99
C MET A 58 -6.09 -5.92 -20.37
N LYS A 59 -5.00 -5.93 -21.16
CA LYS A 59 -4.18 -7.15 -21.38
C LYS A 59 -3.55 -7.68 -20.09
N LEU A 60 -3.48 -6.85 -19.05
CA LEU A 60 -2.85 -7.16 -17.77
C LEU A 60 -3.86 -7.31 -16.64
N LEU A 61 -5.14 -7.56 -16.94
CA LEU A 61 -6.20 -7.74 -15.95
C LEU A 61 -5.80 -8.65 -14.77
N LYS A 62 -6.23 -8.27 -13.57
CA LYS A 62 -5.97 -9.00 -12.33
C LYS A 62 -6.40 -10.46 -12.45
N ASN A 63 -5.49 -11.40 -12.17
CA ASN A 63 -5.77 -12.84 -12.17
C ASN A 63 -6.28 -13.34 -10.80
N GLU A 64 -6.59 -14.64 -10.69
CA GLU A 64 -7.08 -15.27 -9.45
C GLU A 64 -6.07 -15.24 -8.29
N LYS A 65 -4.80 -14.94 -8.58
CA LYS A 65 -3.73 -14.76 -7.59
C LYS A 65 -3.54 -13.30 -7.17
N HIS A 66 -4.46 -12.43 -7.55
CA HIS A 66 -4.42 -10.99 -7.30
C HIS A 66 -3.18 -10.31 -7.88
N ARG A 67 -2.80 -10.66 -9.11
CA ARG A 67 -1.71 -10.02 -9.86
C ARG A 67 -2.23 -9.31 -11.10
N GLY A 68 -1.87 -8.04 -11.27
CA GLY A 68 -2.21 -7.26 -12.44
C GLY A 68 -3.18 -6.09 -12.19
N TYR A 69 -3.72 -5.58 -13.28
CA TYR A 69 -4.51 -4.36 -13.39
C TYR A 69 -5.97 -4.53 -12.94
N THR A 70 -6.49 -3.53 -12.23
CA THR A 70 -7.91 -3.39 -11.89
C THR A 70 -8.46 -2.10 -12.51
N PRO A 71 -9.48 -2.18 -13.38
CA PRO A 71 -10.10 -1.00 -13.95
C PRO A 71 -10.89 -0.21 -12.90
N ILE A 72 -11.28 1.01 -13.26
CA ILE A 72 -12.21 1.83 -12.48
C ILE A 72 -13.49 1.03 -12.25
N PHE A 73 -14.04 1.14 -11.04
CA PHE A 73 -15.22 0.40 -10.57
C PHE A 73 -15.03 -1.10 -10.33
N ASP A 74 -13.82 -1.66 -10.49
CA ASP A 74 -13.54 -3.09 -10.19
C ASP A 74 -13.68 -3.43 -8.70
N GLU A 75 -13.45 -2.44 -7.82
CA GLU A 75 -13.56 -2.58 -6.38
C GLU A 75 -14.71 -1.75 -5.83
N THR A 76 -15.35 -2.22 -4.76
CA THR A 76 -16.33 -1.44 -4.00
C THR A 76 -16.09 -1.69 -2.52
N LEU A 77 -15.28 -0.81 -1.92
CA LEU A 77 -14.87 -0.91 -0.52
C LEU A 77 -16.03 -0.65 0.46
N ASP A 78 -16.86 0.34 0.14
CA ASP A 78 -18.04 0.71 0.93
C ASP A 78 -19.32 0.46 0.12
N ARG A 79 -19.84 -0.77 0.19
CA ARG A 79 -21.05 -1.16 -0.56
C ARG A 79 -22.33 -0.47 -0.08
N GLU A 80 -22.33 0.08 1.13
CA GLU A 80 -23.51 0.72 1.69
C GLU A 80 -23.68 2.14 1.14
N HIS A 81 -22.56 2.86 0.97
CA HIS A 81 -22.59 4.27 0.56
C HIS A 81 -22.18 4.49 -0.90
N GLN A 82 -21.52 3.52 -1.54
CA GLN A 82 -21.01 3.70 -2.90
C GLN A 82 -21.87 3.03 -3.97
N ILE A 83 -22.24 3.80 -4.99
CA ILE A 83 -23.25 3.37 -5.98
C ILE A 83 -22.63 2.53 -7.10
N ASN A 84 -21.54 3.03 -7.72
CA ASN A 84 -21.00 2.45 -8.96
C ASN A 84 -19.69 1.67 -8.76
N GLY A 85 -19.17 1.61 -7.54
CA GLY A 85 -17.81 1.18 -7.23
C GLY A 85 -16.85 2.35 -7.05
N ASP A 86 -15.65 2.04 -6.57
CA ASP A 86 -14.60 2.99 -6.29
C ASP A 86 -14.08 3.65 -7.57
N TYR A 87 -13.99 4.98 -7.56
CA TYR A 87 -13.52 5.78 -8.69
C TYR A 87 -11.98 5.83 -8.76
N LYS A 88 -11.37 4.65 -8.87
CA LYS A 88 -9.91 4.45 -8.96
C LYS A 88 -9.57 3.24 -9.81
N GLU A 89 -8.48 3.33 -10.55
CA GLU A 89 -7.83 2.17 -11.15
C GLU A 89 -6.61 1.78 -10.33
N GLY A 90 -6.11 0.55 -10.52
CA GLY A 90 -4.99 0.06 -9.73
C GLY A 90 -4.20 -1.07 -10.39
N TYR A 91 -3.07 -1.42 -9.77
CA TYR A 91 -2.23 -2.54 -10.19
C TYR A 91 -1.66 -3.26 -8.97
N TYR A 92 -1.80 -4.58 -8.94
CA TYR A 92 -1.29 -5.42 -7.86
C TYR A 92 -0.02 -6.16 -8.28
N ILE A 93 1.01 -6.03 -7.44
CA ILE A 93 2.29 -6.71 -7.56
C ILE A 93 2.55 -7.41 -6.22
N GLY A 94 2.78 -8.72 -6.24
CA GLY A 94 3.21 -9.44 -5.04
C GLY A 94 4.66 -9.91 -5.13
N ILE A 95 5.07 -10.70 -4.16
CA ILE A 95 6.35 -11.42 -4.24
C ILE A 95 6.33 -12.30 -5.50
N GLU A 96 7.36 -12.14 -6.34
CA GLU A 96 7.54 -12.91 -7.56
C GLU A 96 7.83 -14.36 -7.21
N VAL A 97 6.99 -15.27 -7.71
CA VAL A 97 7.16 -16.71 -7.52
C VAL A 97 6.98 -17.40 -8.87
N SER A 98 8.02 -18.10 -9.32
CA SER A 98 7.99 -18.86 -10.58
C SER A 98 6.84 -19.87 -10.59
N GLU A 99 6.24 -20.13 -11.76
CA GLU A 99 5.24 -21.19 -11.92
C GLU A 99 5.75 -22.58 -11.51
N SER A 100 7.06 -22.81 -11.62
CA SER A 100 7.69 -24.07 -11.23
C SER A 100 7.91 -24.22 -9.72
N ASP A 101 7.76 -23.13 -8.96
CA ASP A 101 7.96 -23.15 -7.51
C ASP A 101 6.80 -23.88 -6.80
N PRO A 102 7.07 -24.77 -5.82
CA PRO A 102 6.02 -25.41 -5.03
C PRO A 102 5.03 -24.42 -4.40
N ASP A 103 5.50 -23.24 -3.98
CA ASP A 103 4.69 -22.22 -3.34
C ASP A 103 3.65 -21.63 -4.32
N ALA A 104 3.87 -21.73 -5.65
CA ALA A 104 2.93 -21.25 -6.67
C ALA A 104 1.58 -21.99 -6.66
N LYS A 105 1.43 -23.07 -5.90
CA LYS A 105 0.13 -23.74 -5.70
C LYS A 105 -0.77 -23.01 -4.70
N HIS A 106 -0.20 -22.13 -3.88
CA HIS A 106 -0.94 -21.40 -2.86
C HIS A 106 -1.57 -20.13 -3.42
N ALA A 107 -2.71 -19.74 -2.84
CA ALA A 107 -3.34 -18.45 -3.14
C ALA A 107 -2.34 -17.32 -2.88
N PHE A 108 -2.39 -16.26 -3.68
CA PHE A 108 -1.50 -15.10 -3.62
C PHE A 108 -0.02 -15.37 -3.95
N TYR A 109 0.38 -16.57 -4.39
CA TYR A 109 1.75 -16.86 -4.83
C TYR A 109 1.77 -17.32 -6.29
N GLY A 110 2.56 -16.64 -7.11
CA GLY A 110 2.73 -16.94 -8.53
C GLY A 110 3.41 -15.79 -9.27
N PRO A 111 3.59 -15.93 -10.60
CA PRO A 111 4.24 -14.91 -11.39
C PRO A 111 3.41 -13.63 -11.37
N ASN A 112 4.07 -12.48 -11.28
CA ASN A 112 3.38 -11.23 -11.50
C ASN A 112 3.04 -11.07 -12.99
N ARG A 113 2.02 -10.26 -13.27
CA ARG A 113 1.78 -9.79 -14.63
C ARG A 113 2.66 -8.57 -14.84
N TRP A 114 3.43 -8.55 -15.92
CA TRP A 114 4.33 -7.44 -16.24
C TRP A 114 3.98 -6.89 -17.63
N PRO A 115 3.92 -5.57 -17.82
CA PRO A 115 3.89 -5.00 -19.16
C PRO A 115 5.16 -5.38 -19.93
N SER A 116 5.07 -5.46 -21.26
CA SER A 116 6.26 -5.69 -22.09
C SER A 116 7.28 -4.55 -21.89
N SER A 117 8.56 -4.89 -21.84
CA SER A 117 9.67 -3.92 -21.79
C SER A 117 9.70 -3.02 -23.03
N ASP A 118 9.09 -3.43 -24.14
CA ASP A 118 8.98 -2.60 -25.35
C ASP A 118 7.96 -1.46 -25.16
N ILE A 119 6.96 -1.66 -24.30
CA ILE A 119 5.90 -0.68 -24.02
C ILE A 119 6.30 0.19 -22.82
N LEU A 120 6.77 -0.45 -21.75
CA LEU A 120 7.18 0.21 -20.51
C LEU A 120 8.59 -0.24 -20.08
N PRO A 121 9.64 0.22 -20.78
CA PRO A 121 11.01 -0.08 -20.39
C PRO A 121 11.32 0.45 -18.98
N GLY A 122 11.97 -0.38 -18.17
CA GLY A 122 12.40 -0.08 -16.80
C GLY A 122 11.30 -0.23 -15.74
N TRP A 123 10.05 -0.44 -16.13
CA TRP A 123 8.93 -0.41 -15.18
C TRP A 123 8.98 -1.57 -14.19
N ARG A 124 9.25 -2.78 -14.69
CA ARG A 124 9.36 -3.98 -13.84
C ARG A 124 10.48 -3.81 -12.83
N GLU A 125 11.65 -3.38 -13.28
CA GLU A 125 12.84 -3.23 -12.45
C GLU A 125 12.63 -2.21 -11.33
N THR A 126 12.02 -1.06 -11.65
CA THR A 126 11.67 -0.03 -10.65
C THR A 126 10.66 -0.58 -9.63
N MET A 127 9.59 -1.26 -10.07
CA MET A 127 8.56 -1.77 -9.15
C MET A 127 9.05 -2.93 -8.29
N GLU A 128 9.87 -3.84 -8.83
CA GLU A 128 10.50 -4.91 -8.05
C GLU A 128 11.47 -4.35 -7.02
N ARG A 129 12.25 -3.32 -7.37
CA ARG A 129 13.13 -2.63 -6.42
C ARG A 129 12.31 -1.96 -5.31
N TYR A 130 11.27 -1.20 -5.67
CA TYR A 130 10.42 -0.52 -4.70
C TYR A 130 9.72 -1.50 -3.76
N HIS A 131 9.19 -2.62 -4.28
CA HIS A 131 8.58 -3.67 -3.46
C HIS A 131 9.54 -4.20 -2.39
N ARG A 132 10.81 -4.48 -2.76
CA ARG A 132 11.83 -4.93 -1.81
C ARG A 132 12.18 -3.87 -0.77
N GLU A 133 12.37 -2.61 -1.19
CA GLU A 133 12.73 -1.53 -0.28
C GLU A 133 11.58 -1.20 0.69
N ALA A 134 10.34 -1.10 0.21
CA ALA A 134 9.16 -0.91 1.04
C ALA A 134 8.95 -2.08 2.03
N LEU A 135 9.21 -3.33 1.60
CA LEU A 135 9.15 -4.48 2.50
C LEU A 135 10.22 -4.41 3.60
N SER A 136 11.41 -3.88 3.31
CA SER A 136 12.44 -3.63 4.32
C SER A 136 11.98 -2.60 5.35
N VAL A 137 11.35 -1.51 4.90
CA VAL A 137 10.76 -0.50 5.78
C VAL A 137 9.65 -1.11 6.65
N ALA A 138 8.77 -1.93 6.06
CA ALA A 138 7.69 -2.58 6.81
C ALA A 138 8.22 -3.52 7.90
N ARG A 139 9.33 -4.23 7.64
CA ARG A 139 10.02 -5.05 8.64
C ARG A 139 10.63 -4.21 9.76
N ALA A 140 11.22 -3.05 9.45
CA ALA A 140 11.74 -2.15 10.49
C ALA A 140 10.61 -1.64 11.41
N VAL A 141 9.47 -1.24 10.82
CA VAL A 141 8.29 -0.81 11.58
C VAL A 141 7.71 -1.96 12.42
N SER A 142 7.63 -3.18 11.87
CA SER A 142 7.11 -4.33 12.62
C SER A 142 7.98 -4.70 13.82
N ARG A 143 9.32 -4.53 13.74
CA ARG A 143 10.22 -4.71 14.88
C ARG A 143 9.95 -3.70 16.00
N LEU A 144 9.70 -2.43 15.66
CA LEU A 144 9.28 -1.42 16.64
C LEU A 144 7.92 -1.77 17.26
N MET A 145 6.98 -2.30 16.47
CA MET A 145 5.70 -2.81 16.99
C MET A 145 5.89 -3.98 17.95
N ALA A 146 6.80 -4.92 17.65
CA ALA A 146 7.10 -6.04 18.53
C ALA A 146 7.61 -5.54 19.89
N LEU A 147 8.55 -4.58 19.88
CA LEU A 147 9.06 -3.95 21.10
C LEU A 147 7.95 -3.20 21.88
N ALA A 148 7.07 -2.48 21.19
CA ALA A 148 5.93 -1.77 21.80
C ALA A 148 4.96 -2.72 22.54
N LEU A 149 4.88 -3.96 22.08
CA LEU A 149 4.11 -5.06 22.67
C LEU A 149 4.88 -5.80 23.78
N GLY A 150 6.12 -5.41 24.08
CA GLY A 150 6.98 -6.09 25.07
C GLY A 150 7.53 -7.43 24.56
N LEU A 151 7.58 -7.63 23.25
CA LEU A 151 8.14 -8.81 22.60
C LEU A 151 9.59 -8.57 22.17
N ASN A 152 10.30 -9.65 21.81
CA ASN A 152 11.58 -9.54 21.13
C ASN A 152 11.41 -8.82 19.76
N ALA A 153 12.34 -7.96 19.38
CA ALA A 153 12.26 -7.16 18.15
C ALA A 153 12.03 -8.04 16.91
N GLU A 154 12.72 -9.17 16.81
CA GLU A 154 12.63 -10.11 15.70
C GLU A 154 11.42 -11.06 15.77
N PHE A 155 10.48 -10.85 16.70
CA PHE A 155 9.32 -11.72 16.88
C PHE A 155 8.54 -11.95 15.57
N PHE A 156 8.27 -10.89 14.81
CA PHE A 156 7.55 -11.01 13.54
C PHE A 156 8.40 -11.58 12.40
N ASP A 157 9.74 -11.50 12.49
CA ASP A 157 10.64 -12.05 11.47
C ASP A 157 10.73 -13.59 11.50
N GLN A 158 10.15 -14.22 12.53
CA GLN A 158 10.21 -15.66 12.69
C GLN A 158 9.56 -16.41 11.50
N PRO A 159 10.11 -17.58 11.09
CA PRO A 159 9.61 -18.41 9.99
C PRO A 159 8.11 -18.65 9.97
N GLN A 160 7.54 -18.90 11.15
CA GLN A 160 6.13 -19.21 11.36
C GLN A 160 5.21 -17.97 11.42
N ILE A 161 5.77 -16.76 11.36
CA ILE A 161 5.03 -15.48 11.47
C ILE A 161 5.08 -14.71 10.15
N LEU A 162 6.15 -13.93 9.86
CA LEU A 162 6.28 -13.14 8.62
C LEU A 162 7.62 -13.33 7.89
N ALA A 163 8.29 -14.47 8.04
CA ALA A 163 9.45 -14.74 7.19
C ALA A 163 9.09 -14.83 5.70
N LYS A 164 7.93 -15.43 5.38
CA LYS A 164 7.32 -15.48 4.05
C LYS A 164 5.98 -14.73 4.05
N PRO A 165 5.98 -13.39 4.06
CA PRO A 165 4.74 -12.62 4.16
C PRO A 165 3.99 -12.61 2.82
N ILE A 166 2.66 -12.50 2.88
CA ILE A 166 1.87 -12.07 1.73
C ILE A 166 2.02 -10.55 1.63
N ALA A 167 3.05 -10.09 0.91
CA ALA A 167 3.34 -8.67 0.71
C ALA A 167 2.88 -8.23 -0.68
N LEU A 168 1.84 -7.40 -0.73
CA LEU A 168 1.29 -6.82 -1.96
C LEU A 168 1.64 -5.33 -2.05
N LEU A 169 2.25 -4.93 -3.15
CA LEU A 169 2.34 -3.55 -3.58
C LEU A 169 1.10 -3.25 -4.45
N ARG A 170 0.40 -2.18 -4.09
CA ARG A 170 -0.73 -1.66 -4.85
C ARG A 170 -0.39 -0.29 -5.40
N LEU A 171 -0.36 -0.16 -6.72
CA LEU A 171 -0.34 1.13 -7.40
C LEU A 171 -1.78 1.59 -7.58
N LEU A 172 -2.05 2.87 -7.35
CA LEU A 172 -3.38 3.46 -7.45
C LEU A 172 -3.33 4.74 -8.27
N HIS A 173 -4.33 4.94 -9.13
CA HIS A 173 -4.55 6.18 -9.84
C HIS A 173 -6.02 6.59 -9.73
N TYR A 174 -6.23 7.83 -9.29
CA TYR A 174 -7.53 8.46 -9.16
C TYR A 174 -7.64 9.53 -10.25
N GLU A 175 -8.65 9.48 -11.12
CA GLU A 175 -8.73 10.34 -12.33
C GLU A 175 -9.09 11.81 -12.04
N GLY A 176 -8.65 12.38 -10.92
CA GLY A 176 -8.82 13.80 -10.59
C GLY A 176 -10.28 14.23 -10.35
N ARG A 177 -11.23 13.29 -10.31
CA ARG A 177 -12.61 13.58 -9.91
C ARG A 177 -12.67 13.77 -8.41
N VAL A 178 -13.19 14.90 -7.97
CA VAL A 178 -13.48 15.17 -6.56
C VAL A 178 -14.60 14.23 -6.11
N SER A 179 -14.40 13.54 -4.99
CA SER A 179 -15.44 12.69 -4.38
C SER A 179 -16.71 13.52 -4.10
N GLU A 180 -17.87 12.93 -4.33
CA GLU A 180 -19.19 13.51 -4.03
C GLU A 180 -19.94 12.53 -3.08
N PRO A 181 -19.62 12.53 -1.76
CA PRO A 181 -20.19 11.58 -0.79
C PRO A 181 -21.72 11.55 -0.78
N ASP A 182 -22.37 12.72 -0.87
CA ASP A 182 -23.83 12.83 -0.92
C ASP A 182 -24.47 12.15 -2.14
N LYS A 183 -23.67 11.87 -3.17
CA LYS A 183 -24.06 11.15 -4.38
C LYS A 183 -23.48 9.74 -4.42
N GLY A 184 -22.86 9.28 -3.33
CA GLY A 184 -22.24 7.96 -3.24
C GLY A 184 -21.08 7.75 -4.22
N ILE A 185 -20.30 8.81 -4.49
CA ILE A 185 -19.12 8.77 -5.35
C ILE A 185 -17.88 9.02 -4.51
N TYR A 186 -17.03 8.01 -4.37
CA TYR A 186 -15.75 8.11 -3.67
C TYR A 186 -14.62 7.64 -4.58
N GLY A 187 -13.43 8.23 -4.41
CA GLY A 187 -12.21 7.65 -4.98
C GLY A 187 -11.96 6.25 -4.38
N ALA A 188 -12.00 6.16 -3.05
CA ALA A 188 -12.04 4.93 -2.28
C ALA A 188 -13.05 5.10 -1.14
N GLY A 189 -14.01 4.18 -1.01
CA GLY A 189 -14.98 4.18 0.08
C GLY A 189 -14.34 3.90 1.44
N ALA A 190 -15.08 4.15 2.53
CA ALA A 190 -14.61 3.88 3.88
C ALA A 190 -14.30 2.39 4.08
N HIS A 191 -13.10 2.07 4.57
CA HIS A 191 -12.67 0.69 4.83
C HIS A 191 -11.49 0.64 5.80
N SER A 192 -11.14 -0.58 6.22
CA SER A 192 -9.87 -0.92 6.83
C SER A 192 -9.15 -1.96 5.97
N ASP A 193 -7.84 -1.81 5.84
CA ASP A 193 -7.02 -2.82 5.15
C ASP A 193 -6.96 -4.15 5.91
N TYR A 194 -6.62 -5.19 5.17
CA TYR A 194 -6.28 -6.50 5.73
C TYR A 194 -4.78 -6.57 6.05
N GLY A 195 -4.42 -7.41 7.02
CA GLY A 195 -3.01 -7.71 7.34
C GLY A 195 -2.50 -7.00 8.58
N LEU A 196 -1.17 -6.84 8.67
CA LEU A 196 -0.50 -6.29 9.86
C LEU A 196 -0.28 -4.77 9.77
N ILE A 197 0.33 -4.29 8.68
CA ILE A 197 0.69 -2.88 8.44
C ILE A 197 0.48 -2.56 6.97
N THR A 198 -0.04 -1.37 6.68
CA THR A 198 0.01 -0.74 5.36
C THR A 198 1.04 0.38 5.38
N LEU A 199 1.99 0.37 4.44
CA LEU A 199 2.80 1.56 4.14
C LEU A 199 2.18 2.27 2.95
N LEU A 200 1.91 3.57 3.11
CA LEU A 200 1.25 4.38 2.10
C LEU A 200 2.14 5.57 1.71
N ALA A 201 2.47 5.65 0.44
CA ALA A 201 3.12 6.81 -0.17
C ALA A 201 2.12 7.53 -1.10
N THR A 202 2.22 8.85 -1.18
CA THR A 202 1.35 9.68 -2.04
C THR A 202 2.21 10.63 -2.89
N ASP A 203 1.64 11.14 -3.99
CA ASP A 203 2.30 12.06 -4.93
C ASP A 203 2.11 13.55 -4.55
N ASN A 204 1.74 13.82 -3.29
CA ASN A 204 1.37 15.13 -2.73
C ASN A 204 0.01 15.70 -3.17
N VAL A 205 -0.79 14.96 -3.95
CA VAL A 205 -2.18 15.35 -4.18
C VAL A 205 -3.00 14.99 -2.92
N PRO A 206 -3.73 15.95 -2.31
CA PRO A 206 -4.57 15.66 -1.15
C PRO A 206 -5.76 14.77 -1.52
N GLY A 207 -6.23 13.96 -0.58
CA GLY A 207 -7.41 13.12 -0.78
C GLY A 207 -7.58 11.99 0.23
N LEU A 208 -6.54 11.67 1.01
CA LEU A 208 -6.63 10.68 2.09
C LEU A 208 -7.29 11.28 3.33
N GLN A 209 -8.27 10.56 3.87
CA GLN A 209 -8.86 10.83 5.17
C GLN A 209 -8.81 9.59 6.04
N ILE A 210 -8.65 9.78 7.36
CA ILE A 210 -8.70 8.71 8.35
C ILE A 210 -9.87 8.92 9.32
N CYS A 211 -10.45 7.82 9.79
CA CYS A 211 -11.43 7.82 10.87
C CYS A 211 -10.83 7.16 12.10
N ARG A 212 -10.54 7.96 13.15
CA ARG A 212 -9.89 7.44 14.38
C ARG A 212 -10.77 6.48 15.17
N ASN A 213 -12.08 6.71 15.15
CA ASN A 213 -13.05 5.88 15.86
C ASN A 213 -14.20 5.51 14.92
N LYS A 214 -14.10 4.31 14.33
CA LYS A 214 -15.12 3.77 13.42
C LYS A 214 -16.48 3.51 14.09
N GLU A 215 -16.51 3.35 15.42
CA GLU A 215 -17.74 3.12 16.19
C GLU A 215 -18.42 4.42 16.65
N ALA A 216 -17.78 5.58 16.44
CA ALA A 216 -18.37 6.87 16.80
C ALA A 216 -19.56 7.21 15.89
N PHE A 217 -20.57 7.88 16.45
CA PHE A 217 -21.70 8.40 15.70
C PHE A 217 -21.95 9.90 16.05
N PRO A 218 -21.77 10.83 15.09
CA PRO A 218 -21.29 10.61 13.73
C PRO A 218 -19.80 10.23 13.70
N GLN A 219 -19.40 9.47 12.69
CA GLN A 219 -17.98 9.26 12.40
C GLN A 219 -17.34 10.60 12.03
N LYS A 220 -16.11 10.82 12.51
CA LYS A 220 -15.32 11.99 12.16
C LYS A 220 -14.16 11.55 11.26
N TRP A 221 -14.07 12.19 10.10
CA TRP A 221 -13.01 12.00 9.12
C TRP A 221 -12.03 13.17 9.19
N GLU A 222 -10.74 12.87 9.17
CA GLU A 222 -9.67 13.86 9.27
C GLU A 222 -8.74 13.74 8.06
N ASP A 223 -8.46 14.86 7.40
CA ASP A 223 -7.52 14.91 6.28
C ASP A 223 -6.11 14.54 6.76
N VAL A 224 -5.43 13.71 5.96
CA VAL A 224 -4.02 13.38 6.16
C VAL A 224 -3.20 14.20 5.17
N PRO A 225 -2.50 15.26 5.62
CA PRO A 225 -1.67 16.04 4.73
C PRO A 225 -0.52 15.19 4.17
N PRO A 226 -0.15 15.35 2.90
CA PRO A 226 1.05 14.71 2.37
C PRO A 226 2.29 15.15 3.13
N LEU A 227 3.20 14.21 3.37
CA LEU A 227 4.52 14.46 3.94
C LEU A 227 5.56 13.88 2.98
N LYS A 228 6.51 14.70 2.57
CA LYS A 228 7.71 14.28 1.84
C LYS A 228 8.78 13.80 2.81
#